data_AF-A0A7V2HIJ7-F1
#
_entry.id   AF-A0A7V2HIJ7-F1
#
_cell.length_a   1.000
_cell.length_b   1.000
_cell.length_c   1.000
_cell.angle_alpha   90.00
_cell.angle_beta   90.00
_cell.angle_gamma   90.00
#
_symmetry.space_group_name_H-M   'P 1'
#
loop_
_entity.id
_entity.type
_entity.pdbx_description
1 polymer ?
#
loop_
_entity_poly.entity_id
_entity_poly.type
_entity_poly.pdbx_seq_one_letter_code
_entity_poly.pdbx_strand_id
1 'polypeptide(L)'
;MFHSALEVPAAGRREWIERECTDPDIRREVLEMLDSRQEACSWFDRFERDLGALAPSPPPLAGADRSGQRIGPYEILREIGHGGMGVVYLARRADGEFEK
;
A
#
# COMPACT_ATOMS: atom_id res chain seq x y z
N MET A 1 -18.80 -15.49 -0.99
CA MET A 1 -19.09 -15.01 0.38
C MET A 1 -18.18 -13.86 0.81
N PHE A 2 -16.84 -14.01 0.78
CA PHE A 2 -15.93 -12.90 1.12
C PHE A 2 -16.16 -11.63 0.27
N HIS A 3 -16.21 -11.74 -1.06
CA HIS A 3 -16.49 -10.60 -1.94
C HIS A 3 -17.85 -9.94 -1.65
N SER A 4 -18.90 -10.74 -1.43
CA SER A 4 -20.23 -10.26 -1.07
C SER A 4 -20.26 -9.57 0.30
N ALA A 5 -19.47 -10.04 1.27
CA ALA A 5 -19.33 -9.38 2.57
C ALA A 5 -18.70 -7.99 2.46
N LEU A 6 -17.89 -7.73 1.42
CA LEU A 6 -17.30 -6.40 1.20
C LEU A 6 -18.34 -5.35 0.76
N GLU A 7 -19.46 -5.79 0.18
CA GLU A 7 -20.57 -4.90 -0.22
C GLU A 7 -21.41 -4.44 0.99
N VAL A 8 -21.32 -5.17 2.11
CA VAL A 8 -21.99 -4.81 3.36
C VAL A 8 -21.12 -3.80 4.14
N PRO A 9 -21.71 -2.79 4.81
CA PRO A 9 -20.97 -1.91 5.72
C PRO A 9 -20.23 -2.70 6.81
N ALA A 10 -19.01 -2.27 7.16
CA ALA A 10 -18.15 -2.98 8.11
C ALA A 10 -18.85 -3.37 9.42
N ALA A 11 -19.69 -2.49 9.96
CA ALA A 11 -20.46 -2.72 11.18
C ALA A 11 -21.43 -3.92 11.10
N GLY A 12 -21.97 -4.22 9.91
CA GLY A 12 -22.95 -5.30 9.70
C GLY A 12 -22.39 -6.57 9.07
N ARG A 13 -21.08 -6.60 8.73
CA ARG A 13 -20.48 -7.74 8.01
C ARG A 13 -20.50 -9.03 8.83
N ARG A 14 -20.23 -8.93 10.13
CA ARG A 14 -20.14 -10.09 11.01
C ARG A 14 -21.50 -10.79 11.13
N GLU A 15 -22.54 -10.02 11.43
CA GLU A 15 -23.93 -10.51 11.50
C GLU A 15 -24.44 -11.05 10.15
N TRP A 16 -24.04 -10.41 9.05
CA TRP A 16 -24.39 -10.89 7.71
C TRP A 16 -23.74 -12.25 7.41
N ILE A 17 -22.46 -12.42 7.73
CA ILE A 17 -21.74 -13.70 7.57
C ILE A 17 -22.34 -14.79 8.45
N GLU A 18 -22.68 -14.47 9.69
CA GLU A 18 -23.30 -15.42 10.62
C GLU A 18 -24.66 -15.92 10.12
N ARG A 19 -25.41 -15.08 9.42
CA ARG A 19 -26.70 -15.44 8.82
C ARG A 19 -26.57 -16.22 7.51
N GLU A 20 -25.65 -15.82 6.63
CA GLU A 20 -25.51 -16.41 5.29
C GLU A 20 -24.62 -17.65 5.26
N CYS A 21 -23.76 -17.85 6.26
CA CYS A 21 -22.83 -18.97 6.33
C CYS A 21 -23.25 -20.03 7.35
N THR A 22 -23.85 -21.11 6.83
CA THR A 22 -24.24 -22.27 7.66
C THR A 22 -23.03 -23.08 8.12
N ASP A 23 -21.93 -23.08 7.33
CA ASP A 23 -20.71 -23.84 7.64
C ASP A 23 -19.81 -23.08 8.65
N PRO A 24 -19.56 -23.64 9.84
CA PRO A 24 -18.77 -22.97 10.87
C PRO A 24 -17.28 -22.80 10.52
N ASP A 25 -16.70 -23.69 9.71
CA ASP A 25 -15.28 -23.62 9.35
C ASP A 25 -15.06 -22.53 8.29
N ILE A 26 -15.92 -22.48 7.27
CA ILE A 26 -15.89 -21.42 6.25
C ILE A 26 -16.19 -20.06 6.89
N ARG A 27 -17.13 -20.02 7.84
CA ARG A 27 -17.43 -18.79 8.60
C ARG A 27 -16.21 -18.26 9.33
N ARG A 28 -15.48 -19.13 10.05
CA ARG A 28 -14.27 -18.76 10.78
C ARG A 28 -13.21 -18.19 9.82
N GLU A 29 -12.93 -18.90 8.74
CA GLU A 29 -11.92 -18.48 7.75
C GLU A 29 -12.24 -17.12 7.13
N VAL A 30 -13.49 -16.88 6.73
CA VAL A 30 -13.88 -15.60 6.13
C VAL A 30 -13.81 -14.44 7.14
N LEU A 31 -14.11 -14.69 8.41
CA LEU A 31 -13.94 -13.69 9.46
C LEU A 31 -12.46 -13.35 9.69
N GLU A 32 -11.59 -14.36 9.75
CA GLU A 32 -10.14 -14.16 9.87
C GLU A 32 -9.57 -13.36 8.69
N MET A 33 -10.00 -13.67 7.46
CA MET A 33 -9.60 -12.92 6.28
C MET A 33 -10.03 -11.44 6.33
N LEU A 34 -11.23 -11.16 6.85
CA LEU A 34 -11.74 -9.80 6.98
C LEU A 34 -11.00 -9.02 8.07
N ASP A 35 -10.72 -9.65 9.21
CA ASP A 35 -9.98 -9.05 10.31
C ASP A 35 -8.54 -8.72 9.85
N SER A 36 -7.85 -9.68 9.20
CA SER A 36 -6.52 -9.47 8.62
C SER A 36 -6.47 -8.31 7.61
N ARG A 37 -7.49 -8.21 6.74
CA ARG A 37 -7.62 -7.09 5.80
C ARG A 37 -7.81 -5.76 6.52
N GLN A 38 -8.67 -5.70 7.55
CA GLN A 38 -8.92 -4.48 8.30
C GLN A 38 -7.66 -4.02 9.04
N GLU A 39 -6.90 -4.95 9.61
CA GLU A 39 -5.60 -4.66 10.21
C GLU A 39 -4.63 -4.09 9.18
N ALA A 40 -4.51 -4.70 8.00
CA ALA A 40 -3.65 -4.22 6.92
C ALA A 40 -4.04 -2.79 6.48
N CYS A 41 -5.33 -2.51 6.23
CA CYS A 41 -5.80 -1.16 5.91
C CYS A 41 -5.46 -0.16 7.02
N SER A 42 -5.72 -0.51 8.28
CA SER A 42 -5.40 0.36 9.41
C SER A 42 -3.90 0.63 9.56
N TRP A 43 -3.06 -0.35 9.18
CA TRP A 43 -1.62 -0.21 9.17
C TRP A 43 -1.17 0.74 8.06
N PHE A 44 -1.69 0.61 6.84
CA PHE A 44 -1.42 1.54 5.74
C PHE A 44 -1.85 2.97 6.09
N ASP A 45 -3.05 3.16 6.67
CA ASP A 45 -3.52 4.48 7.09
C ASP A 45 -2.61 5.12 8.15
N ARG A 46 -2.09 4.31 9.10
CA ARG A 46 -1.11 4.77 10.09
C ARG A 46 0.21 5.13 9.43
N PHE A 47 0.71 4.26 8.55
CA PHE A 47 1.96 4.47 7.84
C PHE A 47 1.94 5.74 6.98
N GLU A 48 0.85 6.00 6.25
CA GLU A 48 0.67 7.22 5.48
C GLU A 48 0.65 8.47 6.35
N ARG A 49 -0.03 8.42 7.52
CA ARG A 49 0.00 9.53 8.49
C ARG A 49 1.39 9.78 9.04
N ASP A 50 2.10 8.73 9.42
CA ASP A 50 3.46 8.84 9.98
C ASP A 50 4.45 9.36 8.92
N LEU A 51 4.37 8.86 7.69
CA LEU A 51 5.16 9.40 6.57
C LEU A 51 4.82 10.86 6.28
N GLY A 52 3.54 11.23 6.28
CA GLY A 52 3.09 12.60 6.09
C GLY A 52 3.58 13.54 7.19
N ALA A 53 3.69 13.05 8.43
CA ALA A 53 4.24 13.80 9.56
C ALA A 53 5.77 13.96 9.49
N LEU A 54 6.47 12.99 8.90
CA LEU A 54 7.93 13.00 8.72
C LEU A 54 8.39 13.76 7.46
N ALA A 55 7.51 14.00 6.50
CA ALA A 55 7.84 14.69 5.26
C ALA A 55 7.72 16.22 5.44
N PRO A 56 8.81 17.01 5.33
CA PRO A 56 8.76 18.47 5.45
C PRO A 56 8.04 19.17 4.27
N SER A 57 7.61 18.43 3.25
CA SER A 57 6.82 18.92 2.12
C SER A 57 5.86 17.83 1.62
N PRO A 58 4.74 18.18 0.97
CA PRO A 58 3.90 17.20 0.31
C PRO A 58 4.72 16.33 -0.65
N PRO A 59 4.35 15.04 -0.85
CA PRO A 59 5.00 14.21 -1.84
C PRO A 59 4.93 14.95 -3.19
N PRO A 60 6.05 15.02 -3.94
CA PRO A 60 6.04 15.72 -5.20
C PRO A 60 4.99 15.09 -6.11
N LEU A 61 4.20 15.96 -6.73
CA LEU A 61 3.22 15.60 -7.74
C LEU A 61 3.89 14.77 -8.84
N ALA A 62 3.15 13.80 -9.40
CA ALA A 62 3.59 13.08 -10.58
C ALA A 62 4.03 14.09 -11.66
N GLY A 63 5.25 13.92 -12.20
CA GLY A 63 5.87 14.85 -13.14
C GLY A 63 6.85 15.87 -12.55
N ALA A 64 7.05 15.92 -11.22
CA ALA A 64 8.18 16.67 -10.66
C ALA A 64 9.51 16.00 -11.01
N ASP A 65 10.44 16.76 -11.59
CA ASP A 65 11.78 16.23 -11.91
C ASP A 65 12.56 15.93 -10.63
N ARG A 66 12.97 14.67 -10.51
CA ARG A 66 13.77 14.13 -9.40
C ARG A 66 15.17 13.70 -9.85
N SER A 67 15.56 14.03 -11.09
CA SER A 67 16.89 13.75 -11.59
C SER A 67 17.97 14.31 -10.66
N GLY A 68 19.03 13.54 -10.42
CA GLY A 68 20.12 13.85 -9.48
C GLY A 68 19.81 13.55 -8.01
N GLN A 69 18.56 13.24 -7.63
CA GLN A 69 18.25 12.87 -6.24
C GLN A 69 18.88 11.52 -5.88
N ARG A 70 19.53 11.44 -4.71
CA ARG A 70 20.09 10.19 -4.17
C ARG A 70 19.12 9.48 -3.21
N ILE A 71 18.93 8.18 -3.43
CA ILE A 71 18.18 7.28 -2.55
C ILE A 71 19.10 6.09 -2.24
N GLY A 72 19.70 6.11 -1.06
CA GLY A 72 20.73 5.15 -0.69
C GLY A 72 21.89 5.15 -1.71
N PRO A 73 22.28 3.98 -2.26
CA PRO A 73 23.36 3.90 -3.25
C PRO A 73 22.95 4.37 -4.65
N TYR A 74 21.69 4.69 -4.90
CA TYR A 74 21.18 5.03 -6.23
C TYR A 74 21.02 6.53 -6.43
N GLU A 75 21.31 7.02 -7.64
CA GLU A 75 21.01 8.36 -8.12
C GLU A 75 19.96 8.28 -9.23
N ILE A 76 18.85 9.01 -9.08
CA ILE A 76 17.77 9.05 -10.06
C ILE A 76 18.26 9.78 -11.31
N LEU A 77 18.07 9.16 -12.48
CA LEU A 77 18.38 9.77 -13.77
C LEU A 77 17.14 10.44 -14.37
N ARG A 78 16.00 9.72 -14.42
CA ARG A 78 14.71 10.24 -14.91
C ARG A 78 13.57 9.30 -14.58
N GLU A 79 12.35 9.80 -14.63
CA GLU A 79 11.14 8.97 -14.64
C GLU A 79 11.05 8.14 -15.94
N ILE A 80 10.58 6.90 -15.81
CA ILE A 80 10.30 6.00 -16.94
C ILE A 80 8.85 5.50 -16.97
N GLY A 81 8.05 5.80 -15.94
CA GLY A 81 6.61 5.56 -15.95
C GLY A 81 5.97 5.92 -14.62
N HIS A 82 4.65 6.10 -14.62
CA HIS A 82 3.85 6.30 -13.41
C HIS A 82 2.50 5.59 -13.54
N GLY A 83 1.87 5.32 -12.40
CA GLY A 83 0.55 4.71 -12.30
C GLY A 83 -0.13 5.08 -10.98
N GLY A 84 -1.33 4.53 -10.74
CA GLY A 84 -2.18 4.94 -9.62
C GLY A 84 -1.58 4.82 -8.22
N MET A 85 -0.56 3.98 -8.02
CA MET A 85 0.09 3.76 -6.71
C MET A 85 1.59 4.03 -6.72
N GLY A 86 2.16 4.68 -7.75
CA GLY A 86 3.58 4.99 -7.73
C GLY A 86 4.20 5.49 -9.03
N VAL A 87 5.50 5.77 -8.94
CA VAL A 87 6.36 6.26 -10.04
C VAL A 87 7.58 5.35 -10.15
N VAL A 88 7.97 5.02 -11.39
CA VAL A 88 9.13 4.20 -11.72
C VAL A 88 10.22 5.11 -12.29
N TYR A 89 11.40 5.06 -11.69
CA TYR A 89 12.55 5.85 -12.11
C TYR A 89 13.66 4.95 -12.68
N LEU A 90 14.30 5.42 -13.75
CA LEU A 90 15.63 4.96 -14.13
C LEU A 90 16.64 5.59 -13.18
N ALA A 91 17.52 4.79 -12.60
CA ALA A 91 18.57 5.24 -11.68
C ALA A 91 19.89 4.53 -12.00
N ARG A 92 21.01 5.19 -11.66
CA ARG A 92 22.35 4.57 -11.65
C ARG A 92 22.78 4.29 -10.22
N ARG A 93 23.66 3.31 -10.01
CA ARG A 93 24.41 3.21 -8.76
C ARG A 93 25.46 4.31 -8.72
N ALA A 94 25.59 4.97 -7.57
CA ALA A 94 26.52 6.08 -7.31
C ALA A 94 27.35 5.80 -6.03
N ASP A 95 27.48 4.53 -5.66
CA ASP A 95 28.21 4.03 -4.49
C ASP A 95 29.65 3.57 -4.83
N GLY A 96 30.04 3.67 -6.10
CA GLY A 96 31.39 3.31 -6.56
C GLY A 96 31.65 1.81 -6.62
N GLU A 97 30.70 0.93 -6.26
CA GLU A 97 30.91 -0.53 -6.27
C GLU A 97 31.05 -1.11 -7.69
N PHE A 98 30.63 -0.37 -8.71
CA PHE A 98 30.61 -0.81 -10.11
C PHE A 98 31.35 0.15 -11.06
N GLU A 99 32.09 1.12 -10.53
CA GLU A 99 32.99 1.96 -11.32
C GLU A 99 34.34 1.24 -11.44
N LYS A 100 34.63 0.68 -12.62
CA LYS A 100 35.95 0.18 -13.02
C LYS A 100 36.60 1.15 -13.99
#